data_AF-A0A942CXS8-F1
#
_entry.id   AF-A0A942CXS8-F1
#
_cell.length_a   1.000
_cell.length_b   1.000
_cell.length_c   1.000
_cell.angle_alpha   90.00
_cell.angle_beta   90.00
_cell.angle_gamma   90.00
#
_symmetry.space_group_name_H-M   'P 1'
#
loop_
_entity.id
_entity.type
_entity.pdbx_description
1 polymer ?
#
loop_
_entity_poly.entity_id
_entity_poly.type
_entity_poly.pdbx_seq_one_letter_code
_entity_poly.pdbx_strand_id
1 'polypeptide(L)' 'NAEKKTTYQLDDQTKPEEFAGKKVKVVGTLDKATSTIHVTSIKAAS' A
#
# COMPACT_ATOMS: atom_id res chain seq x y z
N ASN A 1 -5.15 -20.07 12.96
CA ASN A 1 -4.86 -19.67 11.56
C ASN A 1 -4.08 -18.36 11.60
N ALA A 2 -2.74 -18.39 11.60
CA ALA A 2 -1.93 -17.18 11.60
C ALA A 2 -1.90 -16.64 10.17
N GLU A 3 -2.83 -15.76 9.83
CA GLU A 3 -2.82 -15.04 8.57
C GLU A 3 -1.49 -14.29 8.48
N LYS A 4 -0.63 -14.71 7.54
CA LYS A 4 0.63 -14.03 7.28
C LYS A 4 0.29 -12.64 6.74
N LYS A 5 0.20 -11.65 7.64
CA LYS A 5 0.12 -10.24 7.29
C LYS A 5 1.48 -9.84 6.76
N THR A 6 1.68 -10.04 5.46
CA THR A 6 2.89 -9.56 4.79
C THR A 6 2.81 -8.04 4.71
N THR A 7 3.60 -7.37 5.54
CA THR A 7 3.76 -5.92 5.49
C THR A 7 4.68 -5.59 4.33
N TYR A 8 4.12 -5.09 3.23
CA TYR A 8 4.89 -4.54 2.13
C TYR A 8 5.16 -3.07 2.39
N GLN A 9 6.37 -2.62 2.09
CA GLN A 9 6.65 -1.19 2.10
C GLN A 9 6.09 -0.56 0.83
N LEU A 10 5.66 0.70 0.93
CA LEU A 10 5.23 1.49 -0.21
C LEU A 10 6.36 2.45 -0.52
N ASP A 11 6.70 2.60 -1.80
CA ASP A 11 7.72 3.54 -2.26
C ASP A 11 7.31 5.00 -1.95
N ASP A 12 6.02 5.29 -2.10
CA ASP A 12 5.39 6.57 -1.75
C ASP A 12 4.55 6.38 -0.47
N GLN A 13 5.15 6.68 0.69
CA GLN A 13 4.49 6.63 2.01
C GLN A 13 3.81 7.94 2.40
N THR A 14 4.04 9.04 1.68
CA THR A 14 3.47 10.35 2.01
C THR A 14 2.02 10.48 1.55
N LYS A 15 1.67 9.98 0.36
CA LYS A 15 0.26 9.96 -0.09
C LYS A 15 -0.69 9.21 0.85
N PRO A 16 -0.42 7.98 1.32
CA PRO A 16 -1.33 7.25 2.20
C PRO A 16 -1.48 7.90 3.58
N GLU A 17 -0.56 8.79 3.98
CA GLU A 17 -0.64 9.52 5.26
C GLU A 17 -1.89 10.40 5.33
N GLU A 18 -2.27 11.03 4.21
CA GLU A 18 -3.53 11.82 4.10
C GLU A 18 -4.79 10.95 4.22
N PHE A 19 -4.64 9.64 4.02
CA PHE A 19 -5.71 8.66 4.16
C PHE A 19 -5.54 7.78 5.41
N ALA A 20 -4.68 8.18 6.35
CA ALA A 20 -4.52 7.49 7.62
C ALA A 20 -5.87 7.35 8.33
N GLY A 21 -6.21 6.13 8.76
CA GLY A 21 -7.50 5.81 9.39
C GLY A 21 -8.66 5.61 8.40
N LYS A 22 -8.46 5.75 7.09
CA LYS A 22 -9.48 5.49 6.06
C LYS A 22 -9.16 4.19 5.31
N LYS A 23 -10.22 3.51 4.84
CA LYS A 23 -10.03 2.44 3.86
C LYS A 23 -9.65 3.07 2.52
N VAL A 24 -8.51 2.66 1.97
CA VAL A 24 -8.04 3.07 0.65
C VAL A 24 -7.81 1.87 -0.23
N LYS A 25 -8.02 2.05 -1.53
CA LYS A 25 -7.53 1.15 -2.58
C LYS A 25 -6.23 1.73 -3.10
N VAL A 26 -5.16 0.99 -2.88
CA VAL A 26 -3.83 1.28 -3.44
C VAL A 26 -3.70 0.44 -4.71
N VAL A 27 -3.45 1.11 -5.84
CA VAL A 27 -3.09 0.47 -7.11
C VAL A 27 -1.61 0.71 -7.32
N GLY A 28 -0.85 -0.36 -7.51
CA GLY A 28 0.58 -0.29 -7.65
C GLY A 28 1.18 -1.57 -8.23
N THR A 29 2.46 -1.50 -8.54
CA THR A 29 3.24 -2.65 -8.99
C THR A 29 4.07 -3.16 -7.81
N LEU A 30 3.97 -4.45 -7.51
CA LEU A 30 4.81 -5.09 -6.49
C LEU A 30 6.19 -5.39 -7.10
N ASP A 31 7.20 -4.71 -6.59
CA ASP A 31 8.58 -5.09 -6.80
C ASP A 31 8.91 -6.28 -5.88
N LYS A 32 9.11 -7.45 -6.47
CA LYS A 32 9.45 -8.67 -5.72
C LYS A 32 10.91 -8.71 -5.27
N ALA A 33 11.80 -7.93 -5.87
CA ALA A 33 13.20 -7.89 -5.51
C ALA A 33 13.39 -7.16 -4.17
N THR A 34 12.66 -6.07 -3.95
CA THR A 34 12.72 -5.26 -2.73
C THR A 34 11.53 -5.45 -1.79
N SER A 35 10.50 -6.20 -2.23
CA SER A 35 9.22 -6.31 -1.52
C SER A 35 8.54 -4.94 -1.30
N THR A 36 8.71 -4.04 -2.27
CA THR A 36 8.16 -2.68 -2.25
C THR A 36 7.02 -2.57 -3.26
N ILE A 37 5.92 -1.96 -2.85
CA ILE A 37 4.82 -1.62 -3.75
C ILE A 37 5.05 -0.22 -4.28
N HIS A 38 5.34 -0.10 -5.57
CA HIS A 38 5.33 1.18 -6.27
C HIS A 38 3.89 1.62 -6.46
N VAL A 39 3.48 2.57 -5.64
CA VAL A 39 2.14 3.15 -5.68
C VAL A 39 1.98 3.95 -6.96
N THR A 40 1.08 3.52 -7.83
CA THR A 40 0.70 4.26 -9.03
C THR A 40 -0.50 5.17 -8.76
N SER A 41 -1.44 4.73 -7.90
CA SER A 41 -2.62 5.51 -7.53
C SER A 41 -3.17 5.08 -6.17
N ILE A 42 -3.54 6.05 -5.34
CA ILE A 42 -4.26 5.82 -4.08
C ILE A 42 -5.61 6.52 -4.19
N LYS A 43 -6.67 5.78 -3.87
CA LYS A 43 -8.03 6.33 -3.84
C LYS A 43 -8.73 5.84 -2.58
N ALA A 44 -9.56 6.69 -1.97
CA ALA A 44 -10.44 6.25 -0.90
C ALA A 44 -11.34 5.10 -1.40
N ALA A 45 -11.41 4.02 -0.63
CA ALA A 45 -12.39 2.97 -0.86
C ALA A 45 -13.73 3.49 -0.37
N SER A 46 -14.49 4.14 -1.26
CA SER A 46 -15.90 4.48 -1.08
C SER A 46 -16.75 3.24 -0.85
#